data_AF-A0A956DWS1-F1
#
_entry.id   AF-A0A956DWS1-F1
#
_cell.length_a   1.000
_cell.length_b   1.000
_cell.length_c   1.000
_cell.angle_alpha   90.00
_cell.angle_beta   90.00
_cell.angle_gamma   90.00
#
_symmetry.space_group_name_H-M   'P 1'
#
loop_
_entity.id
_entity.type
_entity.pdbx_description
1 polymer ?
#
loop_
_entity_poly.entity_id
_entity_poly.type
_entity_poly.pdbx_seq_one_letter_code
_entity_poly.pdbx_strand_id
1 'polypeptide(L)'
;MSSYAARMPTTDIYVVDHRGTGHSHRLTCPAQDEPAVQGGYYLDPALVPSCLAHLESNGDAARLPFFTSAQAARDVAFAIEHLRRPGQTVTVLGGSYGTHWAHRLLQVAPGAADRFVFDGFMTPGRFAFRHDDRGIEEVGVAFAAACTNDAACSTAMGPDPFAAATQILADLESTPCGPFDAVTARLWASIFLDGGPSRVSLFPMLHRLERCSAIAAAQSKGRTTKSTALATRCRRPKTVRPTMRRRYPSV
;
A
#
# COMPACT_ATOMS: atom_id res chain seq x y z
N MET A 1 4.57 -19.32 2.54
CA MET A 1 4.03 -20.62 2.97
C MET A 1 5.04 -21.76 2.84
N SER A 2 5.71 -21.93 1.69
CA SER A 2 6.71 -23.00 1.51
C SER A 2 7.84 -23.00 2.56
N SER A 3 8.23 -21.83 3.07
CA SER A 3 9.20 -21.73 4.18
C SER A 3 8.67 -22.24 5.52
N TYR A 4 7.38 -22.04 5.82
CA TYR A 4 6.76 -22.53 7.06
C TYR A 4 6.56 -24.03 7.01
N ALA A 5 6.02 -24.56 5.92
CA ALA A 5 5.85 -26.00 5.74
C ALA A 5 7.20 -26.75 5.84
N ALA A 6 8.26 -26.21 5.24
CA ALA A 6 9.60 -26.80 5.34
C ALA A 6 10.18 -26.76 6.77
N ARG A 7 9.83 -25.74 7.57
CA ARG A 7 10.33 -25.57 8.94
C ARG A 7 9.45 -26.25 10.00
N MET A 8 8.22 -26.63 9.65
CA MET A 8 7.23 -27.24 10.53
C MET A 8 6.62 -28.48 9.88
N PRO A 9 7.43 -29.52 9.58
CA PRO A 9 7.00 -30.67 8.78
C PRO A 9 5.94 -31.54 9.45
N THR A 10 5.75 -31.40 10.76
CA THR A 10 4.75 -32.15 11.55
C THR A 10 3.51 -31.32 11.86
N THR A 11 3.34 -30.16 11.23
CA THR A 11 2.24 -29.23 11.49
C THR A 11 1.32 -29.15 10.28
N ASP A 12 0.03 -29.39 10.51
CA ASP A 12 -1.01 -29.07 9.52
C ASP A 12 -1.14 -27.54 9.42
N ILE A 13 -0.93 -26.99 8.22
CA ILE A 13 -1.01 -25.54 7.97
C ILE A 13 -2.28 -25.24 7.19
N TYR A 14 -3.17 -24.45 7.79
CA TYR A 14 -4.39 -23.97 7.16
C TYR A 14 -4.26 -22.48 6.86
N VAL A 15 -4.57 -22.12 5.61
CA VAL A 15 -4.72 -20.72 5.18
C VAL A 15 -6.17 -20.56 4.78
N VAL A 16 -6.86 -19.61 5.42
CA VAL A 16 -8.30 -19.42 5.27
C VAL A 16 -8.58 -18.15 4.48
N ASP A 17 -9.38 -18.27 3.43
CA ASP A 17 -9.94 -17.12 2.74
C ASP A 17 -10.98 -16.48 3.66
N HIS A 18 -10.77 -15.21 4.02
CA HIS A 18 -11.72 -14.44 4.81
C HIS A 18 -13.05 -14.35 4.06
N ARG A 19 -14.19 -14.43 4.76
CA ARG A 19 -15.51 -14.21 4.13
C ARG A 19 -15.49 -12.91 3.31
N GLY A 20 -16.00 -12.96 2.09
CA GLY A 20 -15.99 -11.82 1.18
C GLY A 20 -14.74 -11.72 0.31
N THR A 21 -13.80 -12.67 0.43
CA THR A 21 -12.52 -12.67 -0.30
C THR A 21 -12.20 -14.04 -0.88
N GLY A 22 -11.28 -14.08 -1.85
CA GLY A 22 -10.79 -15.34 -2.44
C GLY A 22 -11.92 -16.23 -2.94
N HIS A 23 -11.94 -17.48 -2.47
CA HIS A 23 -12.98 -18.46 -2.78
C HIS A 23 -14.12 -18.48 -1.75
N SER A 24 -14.05 -17.66 -0.71
CA SER A 24 -15.07 -17.54 0.36
C SER A 24 -16.13 -16.49 0.03
N HIS A 25 -16.87 -16.71 -1.08
CA HIS A 25 -17.88 -15.79 -1.63
C HIS A 25 -17.31 -14.37 -1.78
N ARG A 26 -16.40 -14.17 -2.73
CA ARG A 26 -15.76 -12.87 -2.96
C ARG A 26 -16.78 -11.80 -3.31
N LEU A 27 -16.80 -10.72 -2.53
CA LEU A 27 -17.53 -9.51 -2.91
C LEU A 27 -16.79 -8.84 -4.07
N THR A 28 -17.50 -8.59 -5.17
CA THR A 28 -16.94 -7.95 -6.37
C THR A 28 -17.48 -6.54 -6.51
N CYS A 29 -16.61 -5.61 -6.86
CA CYS A 29 -16.96 -4.23 -7.18
C CYS A 29 -16.34 -3.93 -8.56
N PRO A 30 -17.03 -4.11 -9.69
CA PRO A 30 -16.40 -4.13 -11.01
C PRO A 30 -15.47 -2.95 -11.30
N ALA A 31 -15.90 -1.71 -11.04
CA ALA A 31 -15.08 -0.51 -11.28
C ALA A 31 -13.84 -0.42 -10.38
N GLN A 32 -13.93 -0.96 -9.16
CA GLN A 32 -12.84 -0.99 -8.18
C GLN A 32 -11.89 -2.17 -8.46
N ASP A 33 -12.42 -3.30 -8.93
CA ASP A 33 -11.66 -4.53 -9.22
C ASP A 33 -10.78 -4.40 -10.49
N GLU A 34 -10.99 -3.36 -11.30
CA GLU A 34 -10.18 -3.08 -12.48
C GLU A 34 -8.74 -2.66 -12.10
N PRO A 35 -7.70 -3.41 -12.52
CA PRO A 35 -6.30 -3.14 -12.15
C PRO A 35 -5.77 -1.76 -12.56
N ALA A 36 -6.40 -1.14 -13.57
CA ALA A 36 -6.02 0.16 -14.11
C ALA A 36 -6.58 1.34 -13.29
N VAL A 37 -7.51 1.08 -12.37
CA VAL A 37 -8.07 2.07 -11.46
C VAL A 37 -7.30 2.00 -10.15
N GLN A 38 -7.13 3.13 -9.45
CA GLN A 38 -6.58 3.14 -8.09
C GLN A 38 -7.28 2.13 -7.15
N GLY A 39 -8.46 1.68 -7.55
CA GLY A 39 -9.28 0.63 -6.95
C GLY A 39 -8.64 -0.76 -6.78
N GLY A 40 -7.64 -1.11 -7.61
CA GLY A 40 -7.01 -2.43 -7.54
C GLY A 40 -6.14 -2.65 -6.29
N TYR A 41 -5.74 -1.57 -5.61
CA TYR A 41 -4.88 -1.61 -4.42
C TYR A 41 -5.37 -0.69 -3.29
N TYR A 42 -6.03 0.43 -3.61
CA TYR A 42 -6.57 1.39 -2.63
C TYR A 42 -8.08 1.56 -2.81
N LEU A 43 -8.81 1.82 -1.74
CA LEU A 43 -10.22 2.19 -1.83
C LEU A 43 -10.33 3.61 -2.42
N ASP A 44 -11.04 3.77 -3.53
CA ASP A 44 -11.48 5.08 -4.00
C ASP A 44 -12.90 5.34 -3.47
N PRO A 45 -13.09 6.29 -2.53
CA PRO A 45 -14.41 6.62 -2.00
C PRO A 45 -15.44 7.00 -3.08
N ALA A 46 -15.00 7.55 -4.21
CA ALA A 46 -15.90 7.89 -5.32
C ALA A 46 -16.51 6.66 -5.99
N LEU A 47 -15.88 5.49 -5.86
CA LEU A 47 -16.36 4.23 -6.42
C LEU A 47 -17.33 3.49 -5.49
N VAL A 48 -17.39 3.85 -4.20
CA VAL A 48 -18.25 3.20 -3.20
C VAL A 48 -19.73 3.18 -3.61
N PRO A 49 -20.35 4.29 -4.07
CA PRO A 49 -21.76 4.27 -4.49
C PRO A 49 -22.02 3.27 -5.63
N SER A 50 -21.12 3.21 -6.61
CA SER A 50 -21.24 2.26 -7.73
C SER A 50 -21.07 0.81 -7.29
N CYS A 51 -20.19 0.55 -6.31
CA CYS A 51 -20.08 -0.78 -5.74
C CYS A 51 -21.33 -1.17 -4.97
N LEU A 52 -21.88 -0.30 -4.13
CA LEU A 52 -23.11 -0.59 -3.38
C LEU A 52 -24.28 -0.92 -4.33
N ALA A 53 -24.45 -0.16 -5.41
CA ALA A 53 -25.46 -0.46 -6.44
C ALA A 53 -25.22 -1.83 -7.12
N HIS A 54 -23.96 -2.20 -7.36
CA HIS A 54 -23.62 -3.52 -7.89
C HIS A 54 -23.98 -4.64 -6.89
N LEU A 55 -23.64 -4.47 -5.62
CA LEU A 55 -23.97 -5.43 -4.56
C LEU A 55 -25.49 -5.56 -4.32
N GLU A 56 -26.25 -4.50 -4.55
CA GLU A 56 -27.72 -4.57 -4.58
C GLU A 56 -28.19 -5.42 -5.76
N SER A 57 -27.65 -5.17 -6.95
CA SER A 57 -28.06 -5.87 -8.18
C SER A 57 -27.71 -7.37 -8.20
N ASN A 58 -26.61 -7.76 -7.54
CA ASN A 58 -26.15 -9.15 -7.50
C ASN A 58 -26.70 -9.94 -6.28
N GLY A 59 -27.49 -9.27 -5.43
CA GLY A 59 -28.12 -9.86 -4.24
C GLY A 59 -27.22 -9.95 -3.00
N ASP A 60 -26.02 -9.37 -3.00
CA ASP A 60 -25.11 -9.34 -1.85
C ASP A 60 -25.41 -8.24 -0.83
N ALA A 61 -26.24 -7.25 -1.17
CA ALA A 61 -26.64 -6.20 -0.23
C ALA A 61 -27.21 -6.76 1.08
N ALA A 62 -28.04 -7.80 1.01
CA ALA A 62 -28.60 -8.46 2.21
C ALA A 62 -27.54 -9.20 3.04
N ARG A 63 -26.38 -9.53 2.45
CA ARG A 63 -25.28 -10.22 3.12
C ARG A 63 -24.29 -9.26 3.77
N LEU A 64 -24.24 -7.98 3.36
CA LEU A 64 -23.30 -6.97 3.85
C LEU A 64 -23.16 -6.93 5.39
N PRO A 65 -24.24 -6.99 6.19
CA PRO A 65 -24.12 -6.98 7.66
C PRO A 65 -23.32 -8.16 8.23
N PHE A 66 -23.12 -9.23 7.46
CA PHE A 66 -22.39 -10.42 7.87
C PHE A 66 -20.92 -10.43 7.41
N PHE A 67 -20.49 -9.52 6.53
CA PHE A 67 -19.08 -9.37 6.15
C PHE A 67 -18.34 -8.49 7.17
N THR A 68 -18.26 -8.98 8.40
CA THR A 68 -17.56 -8.29 9.49
C THR A 68 -16.41 -9.14 10.02
N SER A 69 -15.38 -8.49 10.57
CA SER A 69 -14.25 -9.19 11.22
C SER A 69 -14.72 -10.07 12.39
N ALA A 70 -15.80 -9.69 13.06
CA ALA A 70 -16.41 -10.48 14.13
C ALA A 70 -17.03 -11.79 13.64
N GLN A 71 -17.69 -11.76 12.48
CA GLN A 71 -18.27 -12.96 11.89
C GLN A 71 -17.19 -13.83 11.23
N ALA A 72 -16.21 -13.21 10.56
CA ALA A 72 -15.04 -13.91 10.04
C ALA A 72 -14.27 -14.65 11.14
N ALA A 73 -14.13 -14.04 12.33
CA ALA A 73 -13.51 -14.69 13.48
C ALA A 73 -14.29 -15.92 13.95
N ARG A 74 -15.63 -15.89 13.86
CA ARG A 74 -16.46 -17.08 14.15
C ARG A 74 -16.25 -18.18 13.12
N ASP A 75 -15.99 -17.85 11.86
CA ASP A 75 -15.64 -18.86 10.84
C ASP A 75 -14.35 -19.58 11.18
N VAL A 76 -13.35 -18.85 11.69
CA VAL A 76 -12.09 -19.47 12.13
C VAL A 76 -12.33 -20.38 13.34
N ALA A 77 -13.13 -19.94 14.31
CA ALA A 77 -13.49 -20.78 15.46
C ALA A 77 -14.22 -22.06 15.01
N PHE A 78 -15.19 -21.93 14.10
CA PHE A 78 -15.90 -23.05 13.50
C PHE A 78 -14.95 -24.00 12.76
N ALA A 79 -14.05 -23.48 11.93
CA ALA A 79 -13.07 -24.28 11.22
C ALA A 79 -12.14 -25.04 12.18
N ILE A 80 -11.64 -24.38 13.23
CA ILE A 80 -10.80 -25.04 14.24
C ILE A 80 -11.57 -26.18 14.92
N GLU A 81 -12.82 -25.95 15.33
CA GLU A 81 -13.64 -26.97 15.97
C GLU A 81 -13.81 -28.23 15.12
N HIS A 82 -13.95 -28.07 13.80
CA HIS A 82 -14.18 -29.18 12.87
C HIS A 82 -12.90 -29.83 12.33
N LEU A 83 -11.78 -29.09 12.31
CA LEU A 83 -10.52 -29.58 11.75
C LEU A 83 -9.57 -30.14 12.82
N ARG A 84 -9.65 -29.65 14.07
CA ARG A 84 -8.75 -30.09 15.14
C ARG A 84 -9.01 -31.54 15.52
N ARG A 85 -7.94 -32.32 15.70
CA ARG A 85 -8.02 -33.66 16.28
C ARG A 85 -8.00 -33.59 17.80
N PRO A 86 -8.55 -34.58 18.51
CA PRO A 86 -8.42 -34.67 19.96
C PRO A 86 -6.95 -34.58 20.40
N GLY A 87 -6.66 -33.67 21.33
CA GLY A 87 -5.30 -33.42 21.85
C GLY A 87 -4.38 -32.61 20.94
N GLN A 88 -4.84 -32.16 19.77
CA GLN A 88 -4.04 -31.35 18.86
C GLN A 88 -3.96 -29.89 19.35
N THR A 89 -2.73 -29.39 19.53
CA THR A 89 -2.49 -27.98 19.82
C THR A 89 -2.78 -27.12 18.60
N VAL A 90 -3.54 -26.04 18.79
CA VAL A 90 -3.89 -25.06 17.76
C VAL A 90 -3.15 -23.75 18.03
N THR A 91 -2.42 -23.26 17.03
CA THR A 91 -1.78 -21.94 17.05
C THR A 91 -2.39 -21.08 15.95
N VAL A 92 -2.83 -19.88 16.30
CA VAL A 92 -3.32 -18.88 15.35
C VAL A 92 -2.24 -17.84 15.11
N LEU A 93 -1.78 -17.75 13.86
CA LEU A 93 -0.85 -16.72 13.41
C LEU A 93 -1.62 -15.61 12.68
N GLY A 94 -1.58 -14.40 13.23
CA GLY A 94 -2.20 -13.21 12.63
C GLY A 94 -1.16 -12.24 12.12
N GLY A 95 -0.96 -12.20 10.79
CA GLY A 95 -0.03 -11.26 10.13
C GLY A 95 -0.74 -10.03 9.56
N SER A 96 -0.20 -8.82 9.75
CA SER A 96 -0.81 -7.57 9.26
C SER A 96 -2.29 -7.43 9.67
N TYR A 97 -3.26 -7.29 8.74
CA TYR A 97 -4.70 -7.34 9.05
C TYR A 97 -5.11 -8.60 9.84
N GLY A 98 -4.42 -9.72 9.61
CA GLY A 98 -4.61 -10.96 10.37
C GLY A 98 -4.36 -10.78 11.87
N THR A 99 -3.57 -9.79 12.30
CA THR A 99 -3.41 -9.44 13.71
C THR A 99 -4.73 -8.93 14.32
N HIS A 100 -5.44 -8.03 13.61
CA HIS A 100 -6.79 -7.60 14.02
C HIS A 100 -7.74 -8.79 14.13
N TRP A 101 -7.69 -9.66 13.10
CA TRP A 101 -8.59 -10.78 13.00
C TRP A 101 -8.36 -11.81 14.11
N ALA A 102 -7.09 -12.10 14.43
CA ALA A 102 -6.70 -12.97 15.52
C ALA A 102 -7.07 -12.39 16.90
N HIS A 103 -6.94 -11.07 17.10
CA HIS A 103 -7.51 -10.41 18.28
C HIS A 103 -9.03 -10.56 18.35
N ARG A 104 -9.72 -10.49 17.21
CA ARG A 104 -11.17 -10.64 17.20
C ARG A 104 -11.60 -12.07 17.53
N LEU A 105 -10.83 -13.08 17.08
CA LEU A 105 -11.02 -14.47 17.49
C LEU A 105 -10.91 -14.64 19.01
N LEU A 106 -9.87 -14.08 19.64
CA LEU A 106 -9.75 -14.09 21.10
C LEU A 106 -10.96 -13.50 21.82
N GLN A 107 -11.58 -12.46 21.26
CA GLN A 107 -12.74 -11.81 21.88
C GLN A 107 -14.04 -12.61 21.71
N VAL A 108 -14.24 -13.27 20.56
CA VAL A 108 -15.50 -14.00 20.28
C VAL A 108 -15.45 -15.47 20.68
N ALA A 109 -14.25 -16.06 20.74
CA ALA A 109 -14.03 -17.46 21.08
C ALA A 109 -12.64 -17.63 21.74
N PRO A 110 -12.45 -17.14 22.98
CA PRO A 110 -11.14 -17.13 23.66
C PRO A 110 -10.50 -18.52 23.83
N GLY A 111 -11.32 -19.58 23.88
CA GLY A 111 -10.85 -20.98 23.99
C GLY A 111 -10.68 -21.70 22.64
N ALA A 112 -10.76 -20.99 21.52
CA ALA A 112 -10.65 -21.62 20.20
C ALA A 112 -9.24 -22.11 19.88
N ALA A 113 -8.19 -21.47 20.42
CA ALA A 113 -6.80 -21.84 20.15
C ALA A 113 -5.95 -21.79 21.42
N ASP A 114 -4.92 -22.62 21.48
CA ASP A 114 -3.99 -22.70 22.61
C ASP A 114 -2.97 -21.56 22.59
N ARG A 115 -2.65 -21.04 21.40
CA ARG A 115 -1.61 -20.03 21.20
C ARG A 115 -2.00 -19.03 20.13
N PHE A 116 -1.57 -17.79 20.33
CA PHE A 116 -1.70 -16.71 19.36
C PHE A 116 -0.34 -16.08 19.10
N VAL A 117 -0.03 -15.88 17.83
CA VAL A 117 1.15 -15.13 17.38
C VAL A 117 0.65 -13.92 16.60
N PHE A 118 0.99 -12.73 17.08
CA PHE A 118 0.66 -11.47 16.44
C PHE A 118 1.90 -10.95 15.72
N ASP A 119 1.90 -11.05 14.40
CA ASP A 119 2.97 -10.59 13.52
C ASP A 119 2.50 -9.37 12.72
N GLY A 120 2.30 -8.27 13.42
CA GLY A 120 1.76 -7.05 12.81
C GLY A 120 1.68 -5.90 13.81
N PHE A 121 1.38 -4.72 13.27
CA PHE A 121 1.44 -3.47 14.03
C PHE A 121 0.33 -3.31 15.07
N MET A 122 -0.77 -4.07 14.97
CA MET A 122 -1.99 -3.85 15.76
C MET A 122 -1.91 -4.33 17.22
N THR A 123 -1.06 -3.67 17.99
CA THR A 123 -0.90 -3.92 19.43
C THR A 123 -2.05 -3.30 20.23
N PRO A 124 -2.84 -4.08 21.00
CA PRO A 124 -3.97 -3.56 21.78
C PRO A 124 -3.55 -2.40 22.69
N GLY A 125 -4.31 -1.31 22.65
CA GLY A 125 -4.06 -0.12 23.48
C GLY A 125 -2.86 0.74 23.05
N ARG A 126 -2.09 0.35 22.03
CA ARG A 126 -0.97 1.14 21.51
C ARG A 126 -1.15 1.54 20.05
N PHE A 127 -1.46 0.57 19.19
CA PHE A 127 -1.60 0.78 17.76
C PHE A 127 -2.92 0.22 17.23
N ALA A 128 -3.51 0.95 16.30
CA ALA A 128 -4.71 0.56 15.57
C ALA A 128 -4.65 1.23 14.19
N PHE A 129 -5.46 0.78 13.24
CA PHE A 129 -5.53 1.41 11.91
C PHE A 129 -5.73 2.94 11.98
N ARG A 130 -6.49 3.43 12.96
CA ARG A 130 -6.72 4.87 13.19
C ARG A 130 -5.50 5.65 13.71
N HIS A 131 -4.42 4.97 14.06
CA HIS A 131 -3.18 5.55 14.60
C HIS A 131 -1.98 5.28 13.69
N ASP A 132 -2.21 4.68 12.52
CA ASP A 132 -1.14 4.28 11.61
C ASP A 132 -0.31 5.47 11.15
N ASP A 133 -0.96 6.54 10.68
CA ASP A 133 -0.30 7.79 10.27
C ASP A 133 0.58 8.37 11.39
N ARG A 134 0.09 8.38 12.63
CA ARG A 134 0.86 8.87 13.79
C ARG A 134 2.09 8.00 14.03
N GLY A 135 1.92 6.69 13.92
CA GLY A 135 3.02 5.74 14.10
C GLY A 135 4.10 5.86 13.03
N ILE A 136 3.70 6.06 11.77
CA ILE A 136 4.63 6.34 10.66
C ILE A 136 5.34 7.68 10.87
N GLU A 137 4.64 8.71 11.35
CA GLU A 137 5.23 10.01 11.68
C GLU A 137 6.31 9.88 12.76
N GLU A 138 6.05 9.12 13.83
CA GLU A 138 7.03 8.86 14.90
C GLU A 138 8.31 8.22 14.32
N VAL A 139 8.18 7.29 13.37
CA VAL A 139 9.32 6.69 12.65
C VAL A 139 9.99 7.72 11.74
N GLY A 140 9.21 8.57 11.06
CA GLY A 140 9.71 9.65 10.20
C GLY A 140 10.58 10.65 10.96
N VAL A 141 10.13 11.10 12.12
CA VAL A 141 10.90 11.99 13.02
C VAL A 141 12.20 11.32 13.47
N ALA A 142 12.14 10.05 13.92
CA ALA A 142 13.32 9.32 14.33
C ALA A 142 14.33 9.12 13.18
N PHE A 143 13.83 8.83 11.98
CA PHE A 143 14.67 8.63 10.80
C PHE A 143 15.29 9.94 10.28
N ALA A 144 14.56 11.06 10.38
CA ALA A 144 15.10 12.39 10.11
C ALA A 144 16.21 12.78 11.10
N ALA A 145 16.07 12.45 12.39
CA ALA A 145 17.14 12.64 13.36
C ALA A 145 18.38 11.80 13.03
N ALA A 146 18.21 10.59 12.49
CA ALA A 146 19.33 9.80 11.98
C ALA A 146 20.00 10.46 10.76
N CYS A 147 19.22 11.05 9.85
CA CYS A 147 19.74 11.81 8.71
C CYS A 147 20.58 13.02 9.13
N THR A 148 20.20 13.74 10.20
CA THR A 148 21.02 14.86 10.73
C THR A 148 22.41 14.40 11.14
N ASN A 149 22.55 13.16 11.62
CA ASN A 149 23.82 12.58 12.06
C ASN A 149 24.61 11.90 10.93
N ASP A 150 24.06 11.86 9.70
CA ASP A 150 24.74 11.33 8.53
C ASP A 150 25.21 12.47 7.62
N ALA A 151 26.50 12.50 7.28
CA ALA A 151 27.09 13.61 6.53
C ALA A 151 26.52 13.74 5.11
N ALA A 152 26.24 12.62 4.43
CA ALA A 152 25.70 12.66 3.08
C ALA A 152 24.23 13.11 3.08
N CYS A 153 23.45 12.63 4.05
CA CYS A 153 22.04 12.96 4.19
C CYS A 153 21.83 14.41 4.63
N SER A 154 22.52 14.88 5.68
CA SER A 154 22.44 16.27 6.14
C SER A 154 22.94 17.27 5.09
N THR A 155 23.93 16.91 4.26
CA THR A 155 24.34 17.76 3.13
C THR A 155 23.23 17.92 2.09
N ALA A 156 22.44 16.85 1.84
CA ALA A 156 21.37 16.87 0.85
C ALA A 156 20.07 17.48 1.36
N MET A 157 19.72 17.25 2.63
CA MET A 157 18.45 17.64 3.24
C MET A 157 18.56 18.90 4.11
N GLY A 158 19.77 19.36 4.42
CA GLY A 158 20.01 20.46 5.33
C GLY A 158 20.07 20.05 6.82
N PRO A 159 20.21 21.04 7.72
CA PRO A 159 20.40 20.79 9.16
C PRO A 159 19.14 20.26 9.85
N ASP A 160 17.96 20.45 9.26
CA ASP A 160 16.68 19.93 9.73
C ASP A 160 15.99 19.10 8.61
N PRO A 161 16.33 17.82 8.48
CA PRO A 161 15.78 16.96 7.44
C PRO A 161 14.27 16.74 7.55
N PHE A 162 13.71 16.85 8.76
CA PHE A 162 12.27 16.69 8.97
C PHE A 162 11.52 17.89 8.42
N ALA A 163 11.92 19.11 8.79
CA ALA A 163 11.35 20.32 8.23
C ALA A 163 11.51 20.39 6.71
N ALA A 164 12.68 19.99 6.18
CA ALA A 164 12.90 19.92 4.74
C ALA A 164 11.93 18.93 4.06
N ALA A 165 11.74 17.73 4.62
CA ALA A 165 10.79 16.75 4.10
C ALA A 165 9.35 17.30 4.07
N THR A 166 8.90 17.93 5.17
CA THR A 166 7.57 18.54 5.25
C THR A 166 7.39 19.65 4.22
N GLN A 167 8.41 20.50 4.04
CA GLN A 167 8.37 21.58 3.04
C GLN A 167 8.28 21.02 1.61
N ILE A 168 9.09 20.01 1.28
CA ILE A 168 9.05 19.37 -0.05
C ILE A 168 7.65 18.82 -0.35
N LEU A 169 7.01 18.15 0.63
CA LEU A 169 5.67 17.63 0.47
C LEU A 169 4.63 18.75 0.30
N ALA A 170 4.78 19.87 1.00
CA ALA A 170 3.91 21.04 0.84
C ALA A 170 4.08 21.70 -0.53
N ASP A 171 5.31 21.83 -1.03
CA ASP A 171 5.60 22.42 -2.34
C ASP A 171 4.93 21.62 -3.47
N LEU A 172 4.89 20.29 -3.35
CA LEU A 172 4.22 19.38 -4.30
C LEU A 172 2.70 19.55 -4.36
N GLU A 173 2.06 20.19 -3.38
CA GLU A 173 0.63 20.51 -3.43
C GLU A 173 0.35 21.57 -4.50
N SER A 174 1.29 22.50 -4.69
CA SER A 174 1.18 23.58 -5.67
C SER A 174 1.86 23.24 -7.00
N THR A 175 2.96 22.49 -6.94
CA THR A 175 3.84 22.23 -8.09
C THR A 175 4.21 20.74 -8.14
N PRO A 176 3.33 19.88 -8.70
CA PRO A 176 3.62 18.46 -8.85
C PRO A 176 4.84 18.19 -9.74
N CYS A 177 5.57 17.11 -9.44
CA CYS A 177 6.67 16.60 -10.24
C CYS A 177 6.23 15.40 -11.08
N GLY A 178 5.76 15.65 -12.30
CA GLY A 178 5.27 14.58 -13.18
C GLY A 178 4.10 13.83 -12.52
N PRO A 179 4.19 12.49 -12.28
CA PRO A 179 3.13 11.75 -11.58
C PRO A 179 3.19 11.91 -10.04
N PHE A 180 4.20 12.58 -9.49
CA PHE A 180 4.31 12.79 -8.05
C PHE A 180 3.71 14.14 -7.66
N ASP A 181 2.46 14.12 -7.23
CA ASP A 181 1.85 15.16 -6.40
C ASP A 181 2.10 14.89 -4.91
N ALA A 182 1.59 15.76 -4.03
CA ALA A 182 1.77 15.60 -2.59
C ALA A 182 1.16 14.30 -2.04
N VAL A 183 0.03 13.85 -2.58
CA VAL A 183 -0.64 12.61 -2.15
C VAL A 183 0.23 11.40 -2.49
N THR A 184 0.70 11.33 -3.73
CA THR A 184 1.56 10.25 -4.21
C THR A 184 2.89 10.25 -3.48
N ALA A 185 3.50 11.42 -3.24
CA ALA A 185 4.75 11.52 -2.50
C ALA A 185 4.60 11.08 -1.03
N ARG A 186 3.51 11.48 -0.35
CA ARG A 186 3.18 11.00 1.01
C ARG A 186 3.01 9.49 1.05
N LEU A 187 2.30 8.93 0.08
CA LEU A 187 2.10 7.48 -0.01
C LEU A 187 3.43 6.71 -0.10
N TRP A 188 4.32 7.13 -1.00
CA TRP A 188 5.63 6.50 -1.14
C TRP A 188 6.53 6.73 0.09
N ALA A 189 6.43 7.90 0.73
CA ALA A 189 7.13 8.17 1.98
C ALA A 189 6.71 7.18 3.08
N SER A 190 5.39 6.96 3.25
CA SER A 190 4.87 5.98 4.20
C SER A 190 5.33 4.55 3.89
N ILE A 191 5.27 4.13 2.61
CA ILE A 191 5.76 2.81 2.18
C ILE A 191 7.25 2.62 2.51
N PHE A 192 8.07 3.65 2.26
CA PHE A 192 9.49 3.57 2.56
C PHE A 192 9.78 3.53 4.07
N LEU A 193 9.02 4.28 4.86
CA LEU A 193 9.16 4.31 6.32
C LEU A 193 8.73 2.99 6.99
N ASP A 194 7.72 2.32 6.45
CA ASP A 194 7.23 1.05 6.98
C ASP A 194 8.29 -0.06 6.87
N GLY A 195 8.92 -0.22 5.70
CA GLY A 195 9.94 -1.26 5.50
C GLY A 195 11.36 -0.83 5.91
N GLY A 196 11.98 -1.55 6.84
CA GLY A 196 13.36 -1.30 7.27
C GLY A 196 14.37 -1.13 6.11
N PRO A 197 14.44 -2.08 5.15
CA PRO A 197 15.31 -1.95 3.97
C PRO A 197 14.91 -0.83 3.01
N SER A 198 13.64 -0.43 2.96
CA SER A 198 13.17 0.61 2.04
C SER A 198 13.37 2.03 2.56
N ARG A 199 13.58 2.23 3.87
CA ARG A 199 13.84 3.54 4.49
C ARG A 199 14.97 4.31 3.83
N VAL A 200 15.99 3.60 3.33
CA VAL A 200 17.12 4.18 2.61
C VAL A 200 16.72 4.99 1.37
N SER A 201 15.52 4.75 0.83
CA SER A 201 15.00 5.44 -0.36
C SER A 201 14.26 6.73 -0.05
N LEU A 202 13.90 7.01 1.21
CA LEU A 202 13.07 8.16 1.58
C LEU A 202 13.74 9.50 1.21
N PHE A 203 14.89 9.81 1.81
CA PHE A 203 15.56 11.08 1.57
C PHE A 203 16.08 11.24 0.13
N PRO A 204 16.65 10.20 -0.53
CA PRO A 204 16.96 10.29 -1.96
C PRO A 204 15.75 10.61 -2.85
N MET A 205 14.56 10.05 -2.54
CA MET A 205 13.33 10.40 -3.24
C MET A 205 12.96 11.86 -3.00
N LEU A 206 12.88 12.30 -1.74
CA LEU A 206 12.48 13.66 -1.38
C LEU A 206 13.40 14.70 -2.01
N HIS A 207 14.71 14.51 -1.92
CA HIS A 207 15.70 15.40 -2.53
C HIS A 207 15.57 15.46 -4.06
N ARG A 208 15.16 14.35 -4.71
CA ARG A 208 14.87 14.37 -6.16
C ARG A 208 13.60 15.15 -6.49
N LEU A 209 12.55 15.02 -5.67
CA LEU A 209 11.28 15.71 -5.84
C LEU A 209 11.43 17.23 -5.66
N GLU A 210 12.21 17.66 -4.66
CA GLU A 210 12.57 19.07 -4.43
C GLU A 210 13.14 19.72 -5.70
N ARG A 211 14.19 19.14 -6.27
CA ARG A 211 14.84 19.67 -7.48
C ARG A 211 13.90 19.67 -8.69
N CYS A 212 13.04 18.67 -8.79
CA CYS A 212 12.07 18.58 -9.87
C CYS A 212 11.00 19.68 -9.78
N SER A 213 10.44 19.89 -8.58
CA SER A 213 9.46 20.94 -8.33
C SER A 213 10.06 22.33 -8.60
N ALA A 214 11.31 22.56 -8.17
CA ALA A 214 12.03 23.80 -8.46
C ALA A 214 12.19 24.05 -9.99
N ILE A 215 12.51 23.01 -10.77
CA ILE A 215 12.59 23.11 -12.23
C ILE A 215 11.22 23.41 -12.84
N ALA A 216 10.16 22.73 -12.38
CA ALA A 216 8.80 22.94 -12.87
C ALA A 216 8.31 24.38 -12.56
N ALA A 217 8.59 24.88 -11.36
CA ALA A 217 8.29 26.25 -10.95
C ALA A 217 9.07 27.30 -11.76
N ALA A 218 10.34 27.03 -12.08
CA ALA A 218 11.14 27.92 -12.93
C ALA A 218 10.60 27.96 -14.37
N GLN A 219 10.14 26.81 -14.90
CA GLN A 219 9.54 26.73 -16.23
C GLN A 219 8.18 27.44 -16.31
N SER A 220 7.35 27.38 -15.27
CA SER A 220 6.07 28.10 -15.22
C SER A 220 6.26 29.62 -15.17
N LYS A 221 7.20 30.10 -14.34
CA LYS A 221 7.61 31.52 -14.27
C LYS A 221 8.30 32.01 -15.57
N GLY A 222 9.05 31.14 -16.24
CA GLY A 222 9.64 31.41 -17.55
C GLY A 222 8.60 31.51 -18.67
N ARG A 223 7.46 30.81 -18.55
CA ARG A 223 6.35 30.89 -19.50
C ARG A 223 5.53 32.17 -19.36
N THR A 224 5.37 32.68 -18.13
CA THR A 224 4.68 33.97 -17.91
C THR A 224 5.53 35.16 -18.37
N THR A 225 6.85 35.05 -18.36
CA THR A 225 7.77 36.09 -18.87
C THR A 225 8.08 35.98 -20.36
N LYS A 226 7.83 34.83 -21.01
CA LYS A 226 8.02 34.60 -22.46
C LYS A 226 6.71 34.43 -23.23
N SER A 227 5.66 35.19 -22.89
CA SER A 227 4.45 35.29 -23.72
C SER A 227 4.62 36.15 -24.98
N THR A 228 5.85 36.55 -25.30
CA THR A 228 6.21 37.11 -26.61
C THR A 228 7.54 36.49 -27.03
N ALA A 229 7.52 35.73 -28.13
CA ALA A 229 8.65 35.08 -28.80
C ALA A 229 9.23 33.80 -28.14
N LEU A 230 8.71 32.62 -28.50
CA LEU A 230 9.41 31.63 -29.35
C LEU A 230 8.57 30.35 -29.50
N ALA A 231 7.66 30.35 -30.48
CA ALA A 231 7.03 29.12 -30.97
C ALA A 231 7.90 28.48 -32.07
N THR A 232 9.18 28.19 -31.81
CA THR A 232 9.99 27.36 -32.72
C THR A 232 11.27 26.87 -32.06
N ARG A 233 11.24 25.71 -31.39
CA ARG A 233 12.35 24.73 -31.30
C ARG A 233 12.01 23.61 -30.31
N CYS A 234 11.23 22.64 -30.80
CA CYS A 234 11.28 21.26 -30.35
C CYS A 234 10.85 20.38 -31.53
N ARG A 235 11.75 20.18 -32.50
CA ARG A 235 11.61 19.09 -33.48
C ARG A 235 12.47 17.92 -33.00
N ARG A 236 11.80 16.79 -32.77
CA ARG A 236 12.36 15.48 -32.44
C ARG A 236 13.46 15.05 -33.43
N PRO A 237 14.48 14.27 -33.02
CA PRO A 237 15.39 13.62 -33.96
C PRO A 237 14.62 12.61 -34.82
N LYS A 238 14.92 12.58 -36.12
CA LYS A 238 14.34 11.64 -37.10
C LYS A 238 14.74 10.20 -36.74
N THR A 239 13.77 9.34 -36.51
CA THR A 239 13.94 7.89 -36.47
C THR A 239 14.22 7.37 -37.88
N VAL A 240 15.36 6.71 -38.06
CA VAL A 240 15.72 5.96 -39.27
C VAL A 240 14.96 4.63 -39.23
N ARG A 241 14.10 4.38 -40.24
CA ARG A 241 13.46 3.07 -40.44
C ARG A 241 14.44 2.12 -41.13
N PRO A 242 14.59 0.85 -40.70
CA PRO A 242 15.23 -0.17 -41.50
C PRO A 242 14.23 -0.74 -42.51
N THR A 243 14.62 -0.78 -43.78
CA THR A 243 13.94 -1.49 -44.87
C THR A 243 14.25 -2.99 -44.78
N MET A 244 13.27 -3.81 -44.39
CA MET A 244 13.34 -5.26 -44.56
C MET A 244 12.41 -5.68 -45.71
N ARG A 245 13.00 -6.03 -46.86
CA ARG A 245 12.31 -6.76 -47.93
C ARG A 245 12.25 -8.23 -47.54
N ARG A 246 11.06 -8.78 -47.30
CA ARG A 246 10.82 -10.23 -47.38
C ARG A 246 10.08 -10.54 -48.68
N ARG A 247 10.76 -11.24 -49.59
CA ARG A 247 10.12 -12.01 -50.67
C ARG A 247 9.70 -13.34 -50.06
N TYR A 248 8.44 -13.72 -50.23
CA TYR A 248 8.00 -15.11 -50.08
C TYR A 248 7.94 -15.75 -51.48
N PRO A 249 8.45 -16.96 -51.67
CA PRO A 249 7.92 -17.89 -52.65
C PRO A 249 6.91 -18.84 -51.99
N SER A 250 5.81 -19.04 -52.71
CA SER A 250 4.77 -20.04 -52.49
C SER A 250 5.25 -21.45 -52.85
N VAL A 251 5.12 -22.40 -51.92
CA VAL A 251 4.51 -23.74 -52.10
C VAL A 251 4.00 -24.18 -50.72
#